data_AF-A0A9D4T804-F1
#
_entry.id   AF-A0A9D4T804-F1
#
_cell.length_a   1.000
_cell.length_b   1.000
_cell.length_c   1.000
_cell.angle_alpha   90.00
_cell.angle_beta   90.00
_cell.angle_gamma   90.00
#
_symmetry.space_group_name_H-M   'P 1'
#
loop_
_entity.id
_entity.type
_entity.pdbx_description
1 polymer ?
#
loop_
_entity_poly.entity_id
_entity_poly.type
_entity_poly.pdbx_seq_one_letter_code
_entity_poly.pdbx_strand_id
1 'polypeptide(L)'
;MERKRRSRRSSSSQVEAEVKEEVAAVHEEDVTSSGPSFDDRPPPPPVTDGSSNEHQVVLDYVALSNFCAGCERGPKVDDASYEEWKANHECQKNTDKKAGEMEVEAGVVLFKRSLVKHSLQYTTVLSDGDSRTFLALKEAKVYGFIEVEKEDCINHVHKRMGTALRNVLSKHKGPGLEPLGRGRLTGDLVTKLSSYYG
;
A
#
# COMPACT_ATOMS: atom_id res chain seq x y z
N MET A 1 -25.32 46.26 -38.87
CA MET A 1 -23.91 45.99 -39.28
C MET A 1 -23.37 44.89 -38.38
N GLU A 2 -23.48 43.66 -38.86
CA GLU A 2 -23.17 42.41 -38.13
C GLU A 2 -21.65 42.17 -38.10
N ARG A 3 -21.04 42.05 -36.91
CA ARG A 3 -19.63 41.65 -36.77
C ARG A 3 -19.53 40.14 -36.62
N LYS A 4 -19.21 39.45 -37.71
CA LYS A 4 -18.98 37.99 -37.77
C LYS A 4 -17.68 37.63 -37.04
N ARG A 5 -17.78 37.00 -35.87
CA ARG A 5 -16.63 36.41 -35.16
C ARG A 5 -16.10 35.21 -35.95
N ARG A 6 -14.84 35.29 -36.40
CA ARG A 6 -14.11 34.22 -37.10
C ARG A 6 -13.84 33.08 -36.10
N SER A 7 -14.49 31.93 -36.31
CA SER A 7 -14.23 30.69 -35.60
C SER A 7 -12.84 30.15 -35.99
N ARG A 8 -11.91 30.04 -35.02
CA ARG A 8 -10.67 29.27 -35.15
C ARG A 8 -10.99 27.81 -34.85
N ARG A 9 -11.33 27.05 -35.88
CA ARG A 9 -11.47 25.59 -35.82
C ARG A 9 -10.12 25.00 -36.20
N SER A 10 -9.24 24.79 -35.21
CA SER A 10 -8.02 24.01 -35.42
C SER A 10 -8.43 22.54 -35.46
N SER A 11 -8.18 21.88 -36.58
CA SER A 11 -8.60 20.50 -36.84
C SER A 11 -7.77 19.50 -36.02
N SER A 12 -8.47 18.62 -35.31
CA SER A 12 -7.95 17.48 -34.52
C SER A 12 -6.91 16.62 -35.25
N SER A 13 -6.92 16.63 -36.58
CA SER A 13 -5.98 15.89 -37.42
C SER A 13 -4.55 16.44 -37.40
N GLN A 14 -4.36 17.72 -37.02
CA GLN A 14 -3.03 18.33 -36.95
C GLN A 14 -2.31 17.96 -35.64
N VAL A 15 -3.05 17.86 -34.53
CA VAL A 15 -2.49 17.43 -33.23
C VAL A 15 -2.19 15.93 -33.19
N GLU A 16 -2.96 15.11 -33.90
CA GLU A 16 -2.72 13.66 -33.97
C GLU A 16 -1.53 13.28 -34.87
N ALA A 17 -1.14 14.16 -35.80
CA ALA A 17 0.04 13.96 -36.64
C ALA A 17 1.33 14.31 -35.87
N GLU A 18 1.30 15.39 -35.07
CA GLU A 18 2.46 15.84 -34.27
C GLU A 18 2.80 14.83 -33.16
N VAL A 19 1.79 14.19 -32.54
CA VAL A 19 2.00 13.13 -31.54
C VAL A 19 2.57 11.84 -32.15
N LYS A 20 2.33 11.57 -33.43
CA LYS A 20 2.88 10.37 -34.09
C LYS A 20 4.34 10.52 -34.52
N GLU A 21 4.83 11.74 -34.70
CA GLU A 21 6.22 12.00 -35.07
C GLU A 21 7.17 11.89 -33.85
N GLU A 22 6.73 12.30 -32.65
CA GLU A 22 7.54 12.14 -31.43
C GLU A 22 7.69 10.67 -30.98
N VAL A 23 6.71 9.80 -31.25
CA VAL A 23 6.75 8.40 -30.81
C VAL A 23 7.70 7.54 -31.65
N ALA A 24 8.09 8.00 -32.84
CA ALA A 24 9.00 7.28 -33.73
C ALA A 24 10.49 7.48 -33.43
N ALA A 25 10.85 8.45 -32.56
CA ALA A 25 12.25 8.82 -32.30
C ALA A 25 12.90 8.08 -31.12
N VAL A 26 12.26 7.05 -30.54
CA VAL A 26 12.72 6.41 -29.29
C VAL A 26 13.24 4.98 -29.48
N HIS A 27 13.65 4.59 -30.69
CA HIS A 27 14.36 3.33 -30.89
C HIS A 27 15.81 3.55 -31.34
N GLU A 28 16.69 2.79 -30.68
CA GLU A 28 18.14 2.65 -30.89
C GLU A 28 19.04 3.63 -30.13
N GLU A 29 19.06 3.48 -28.79
CA GLU A 29 20.31 3.64 -28.05
C GLU A 29 20.75 2.26 -27.53
N ASP A 30 21.85 1.79 -28.10
CA ASP A 30 22.54 0.53 -27.82
C ASP A 30 23.13 0.59 -26.40
N VAL A 31 22.42 -0.02 -25.43
CA VAL A 31 22.91 -0.13 -24.04
C VAL A 31 23.98 -1.21 -23.98
N THR A 32 25.19 -0.85 -24.40
CA THR A 32 26.42 -1.50 -23.94
C THR A 32 26.87 -0.85 -22.63
N SER A 33 26.02 -0.91 -21.60
CA SER A 33 26.45 -0.54 -20.24
C SER A 33 26.99 -1.76 -19.53
N SER A 34 28.32 -1.91 -19.52
CA SER A 34 29.02 -2.63 -18.46
C SER A 34 28.84 -1.85 -17.15
N GLY A 35 27.66 -2.00 -16.53
CA GLY A 35 27.41 -1.48 -15.19
C GLY A 35 28.18 -2.30 -14.14
N PRO A 36 28.56 -1.68 -13.00
CA PRO A 36 29.24 -2.38 -11.92
C PRO A 36 28.38 -3.54 -11.42
N SER A 37 29.02 -4.68 -11.13
CA SER A 37 28.32 -5.85 -10.61
C SER A 37 27.66 -5.50 -9.27
N PHE A 38 26.61 -6.23 -8.89
CA PHE A 38 25.93 -6.00 -7.61
C PHE A 38 26.91 -6.09 -6.42
N ASP A 39 27.98 -6.87 -6.55
CA ASP A 39 29.03 -7.00 -5.53
C ASP A 39 30.00 -5.80 -5.50
N ASP A 40 30.04 -4.95 -6.54
CA ASP A 40 30.88 -3.74 -6.61
C ASP A 40 30.15 -2.49 -6.07
N ARG A 41 28.84 -2.57 -5.81
CA ARG A 41 28.13 -1.44 -5.20
C ARG A 41 28.47 -1.40 -3.71
N PRO A 42 28.91 -0.24 -3.19
CA PRO A 42 29.07 -0.11 -1.75
C PRO A 42 27.72 -0.48 -1.10
N PRO A 43 27.75 -1.19 0.05
CA PRO A 43 26.52 -1.38 0.80
C PRO A 43 25.88 -0.01 1.00
N PRO A 44 24.55 0.09 0.98
CA PRO A 44 23.88 1.32 1.32
C PRO A 44 24.48 1.80 2.64
N PRO A 45 24.59 3.12 2.82
CA PRO A 45 24.93 3.61 4.15
C PRO A 45 24.01 2.87 5.12
N PRO A 46 24.52 2.39 6.28
CA PRO A 46 23.63 1.90 7.31
C PRO A 46 22.53 2.94 7.39
N VAL A 47 21.27 2.50 7.23
CA VAL A 47 20.15 3.31 7.69
C VAL A 47 20.60 3.67 9.09
N THR A 48 21.04 4.92 9.27
CA THR A 48 21.26 5.44 10.59
C THR A 48 19.89 5.30 11.15
N ASP A 49 19.73 4.27 11.96
CA ASP A 49 18.70 4.25 12.93
C ASP A 49 18.75 5.67 13.49
N GLY A 50 17.65 6.40 13.32
CA GLY A 50 17.32 7.41 14.30
C GLY A 50 17.13 6.71 15.65
N SER A 51 18.06 5.86 16.09
CA SER A 51 18.25 5.34 17.44
C SER A 51 18.81 6.46 18.29
N SER A 52 18.15 7.62 18.20
CA SER A 52 17.63 8.19 19.42
C SER A 52 16.66 7.13 19.94
N ASN A 53 16.66 6.81 21.23
CA ASN A 53 15.64 5.95 21.82
C ASN A 53 14.27 6.64 21.71
N GLU A 54 13.69 6.69 20.51
CA GLU A 54 12.38 7.21 20.24
C GLU A 54 11.42 6.12 20.68
N HIS A 55 10.93 6.25 21.91
CA HIS A 55 9.75 5.53 22.33
C HIS A 55 8.69 5.73 21.24
N GLN A 56 8.30 4.67 20.56
CA GLN A 56 7.26 4.74 19.54
C GLN A 56 5.95 5.08 20.26
N VAL A 57 5.62 6.38 20.32
CA VAL A 57 4.44 6.87 21.02
C VAL A 57 3.23 6.71 20.12
N VAL A 58 2.22 5.98 20.60
CA VAL A 58 0.94 5.89 19.93
C VAL A 58 0.16 7.17 20.20
N LEU A 59 -0.01 8.01 19.18
CA LEU A 59 -0.76 9.26 19.28
C LEU A 59 -2.27 9.01 19.38
N ASP A 60 -2.78 8.09 18.56
CA ASP A 60 -4.21 7.79 18.46
C ASP A 60 -4.45 6.35 18.01
N TYR A 61 -5.58 5.78 18.42
CA TYR A 61 -5.99 4.43 18.02
C TYR A 61 -7.51 4.31 17.91
N VAL A 62 -7.95 3.39 17.06
CA VAL A 62 -9.36 2.99 16.94
C VAL A 62 -9.40 1.48 17.02
N ALA A 63 -10.13 0.95 18.00
CA ALA A 63 -10.42 -0.48 18.09
C ALA A 63 -11.82 -0.72 17.60
N LEU A 64 -11.95 -1.41 16.47
CA LEU A 64 -13.24 -1.90 15.99
C LEU A 64 -13.38 -3.37 16.35
N SER A 65 -14.59 -3.78 16.76
CA SER A 65 -14.99 -5.17 16.95
C SER A 65 -16.37 -5.39 16.36
N ASN A 66 -16.49 -6.38 15.48
CA ASN A 66 -17.78 -6.88 15.02
C ASN A 66 -18.25 -8.12 15.81
N PHE A 67 -17.51 -8.49 16.85
CA PHE A 67 -17.77 -9.65 17.69
C PHE A 67 -17.89 -9.24 19.16
N CYS A 68 -18.78 -9.90 19.88
CA CYS A 68 -18.82 -9.82 21.33
C CYS A 68 -19.04 -11.23 21.90
N ALA A 69 -18.11 -11.67 22.74
CA ALA A 69 -18.20 -12.99 23.35
C ALA A 69 -19.40 -13.13 24.29
N GLY A 70 -19.82 -12.03 24.93
CA GLY A 70 -21.03 -11.98 25.73
C GLY A 70 -22.28 -12.24 24.89
N CYS A 71 -22.43 -11.57 23.74
CA CYS A 71 -23.52 -11.83 22.81
C CYS A 71 -23.50 -13.26 22.24
N GLU A 72 -22.31 -13.83 22.02
CA GLU A 72 -22.19 -15.17 21.45
C GLU A 72 -22.63 -16.25 22.44
N ARG A 73 -22.18 -16.16 23.70
CA ARG A 73 -22.40 -17.15 24.76
C ARG A 73 -23.64 -16.88 25.61
N GLY A 74 -24.18 -15.66 25.55
CA GLY A 74 -25.34 -15.24 26.32
C GLY A 74 -26.63 -15.95 25.87
N PRO A 75 -27.72 -15.75 26.64
CA PRO A 75 -29.04 -16.22 26.27
C PRO A 75 -29.42 -15.72 24.87
N LYS A 76 -30.14 -16.55 24.10
CA LYS A 76 -30.66 -16.15 22.79
C LYS A 76 -31.94 -15.34 22.99
N VAL A 77 -32.40 -14.66 21.93
CA VAL A 77 -33.59 -13.79 21.96
C VAL A 77 -34.84 -14.55 22.45
N ASP A 78 -34.83 -15.87 22.28
CA ASP A 78 -35.91 -16.79 22.58
C ASP A 78 -35.99 -17.14 24.09
N ASP A 79 -34.94 -16.87 24.86
CA ASP A 79 -34.85 -17.19 26.28
C ASP A 79 -35.51 -16.11 27.15
N ALA A 80 -36.25 -16.53 28.17
CA ALA A 80 -36.92 -15.61 29.11
C ALA A 80 -35.93 -14.69 29.88
N SER A 81 -34.67 -15.10 30.01
CA SER A 81 -33.60 -14.32 30.65
C SER A 81 -32.91 -13.33 29.72
N TYR A 82 -33.26 -13.29 28.42
CA TYR A 82 -32.60 -12.43 27.44
C TYR A 82 -32.75 -10.94 27.74
N GLU A 83 -33.95 -10.48 28.06
CA GLU A 83 -34.21 -9.05 28.29
C GLU A 83 -33.45 -8.51 29.51
N GLU A 84 -33.40 -9.28 30.60
CA GLU A 84 -32.65 -8.92 31.80
C GLU A 84 -31.14 -8.97 31.56
N TRP A 85 -30.66 -9.99 30.84
CA TRP A 85 -29.25 -10.07 30.45
C TRP A 85 -28.85 -8.91 29.54
N LYS A 86 -29.65 -8.60 28.52
CA LYS A 86 -29.40 -7.52 27.55
C LYS A 86 -29.37 -6.15 28.23
N ALA A 87 -30.25 -5.91 29.20
CA ALA A 87 -30.27 -4.67 29.96
C ALA A 87 -28.97 -4.44 30.76
N ASN A 88 -28.36 -5.52 31.25
CA ASN A 88 -27.12 -5.48 32.02
C ASN A 88 -25.87 -5.72 31.18
N HIS A 89 -26.01 -6.05 29.90
CA HIS A 89 -24.90 -6.43 29.04
C HIS A 89 -24.25 -5.21 28.38
N GLU A 90 -22.96 -5.01 28.66
CA GLU A 90 -22.12 -4.07 27.92
C GLU A 90 -21.56 -4.74 26.66
N CYS A 91 -22.19 -4.45 25.51
CA CYS A 91 -21.80 -5.04 24.25
C CYS A 91 -20.48 -4.44 23.73
N GLN A 92 -19.53 -5.33 23.42
CA GLN A 92 -18.23 -4.93 22.85
C GLN A 92 -18.28 -4.76 21.32
N LYS A 93 -19.39 -5.12 20.68
CA LYS A 93 -19.58 -4.93 19.24
C LYS A 93 -19.84 -3.46 18.96
N ASN A 94 -18.97 -2.83 18.17
CA ASN A 94 -19.08 -1.41 17.83
C ASN A 94 -19.14 -1.15 16.32
N THR A 95 -19.14 -2.20 15.50
CA THR A 95 -19.30 -2.11 14.05
C THR A 95 -19.99 -3.33 13.47
N ASP A 96 -20.75 -3.14 12.40
CA ASP A 96 -21.34 -4.22 11.58
C ASP A 96 -20.46 -4.60 10.37
N LYS A 97 -19.31 -3.94 10.22
CA LYS A 97 -18.36 -4.21 9.13
C LYS A 97 -17.75 -5.60 9.26
N LYS A 98 -17.41 -6.21 8.11
CA LYS A 98 -16.67 -7.47 8.08
C LYS A 98 -15.24 -7.23 8.57
N ALA A 99 -14.59 -8.27 9.11
CA ALA A 99 -13.22 -8.18 9.63
C ALA A 99 -12.24 -7.52 8.64
N GLY A 100 -12.33 -7.88 7.35
CA GLY A 100 -11.48 -7.31 6.30
C GLY A 100 -11.80 -5.86 5.89
N GLU A 101 -12.91 -5.27 6.35
CA GLU A 101 -13.29 -3.86 6.10
C GLU A 101 -13.05 -2.97 7.33
N MET A 102 -12.87 -3.56 8.51
CA MET A 102 -12.68 -2.82 9.76
C MET A 102 -11.40 -2.00 9.77
N GLU A 103 -10.33 -2.49 9.12
CA GLU A 103 -9.10 -1.73 8.96
C GLU A 103 -9.33 -0.43 8.17
N VAL A 104 -10.10 -0.53 7.07
CA VAL A 104 -10.44 0.60 6.20
C VAL A 104 -11.25 1.64 6.97
N GLU A 105 -12.30 1.19 7.67
CA GLU A 105 -13.15 2.06 8.48
C GLU A 105 -12.36 2.74 9.60
N ALA A 106 -11.51 1.98 10.31
CA ALA A 106 -10.66 2.51 11.38
C ALA A 106 -9.71 3.59 10.87
N GLY A 107 -9.07 3.36 9.71
CA GLY A 107 -8.19 4.34 9.06
C GLY A 107 -8.94 5.63 8.72
N VAL A 108 -10.12 5.53 8.12
CA VAL A 108 -10.94 6.71 7.78
C VAL A 108 -11.36 7.49 9.04
N VAL A 109 -11.77 6.81 10.11
CA VAL A 109 -12.14 7.45 11.38
C VAL A 109 -10.96 8.20 12.00
N LEU A 110 -9.77 7.57 12.02
CA LEU A 110 -8.52 8.18 12.52
C LEU A 110 -8.17 9.46 11.77
N PHE A 111 -8.18 9.42 10.43
CA PHE A 111 -7.82 10.58 9.61
C PHE A 111 -8.87 11.68 9.65
N LYS A 112 -10.16 11.36 9.80
CA LYS A 112 -11.21 12.40 9.91
C LYS A 112 -11.13 13.18 11.21
N ARG A 113 -10.81 12.51 12.33
CA ARG A 113 -10.79 13.15 13.66
C ARG A 113 -9.44 13.76 14.04
N SER A 114 -8.39 13.50 13.27
CA SER A 114 -7.02 13.98 13.52
C SER A 114 -6.95 15.50 13.74
N LEU A 115 -7.60 16.28 12.86
CA LEU A 115 -7.62 17.74 12.93
C LEU A 115 -8.29 18.23 14.21
N VAL A 116 -9.44 17.66 14.56
CA VAL A 116 -10.21 18.10 15.74
C VAL A 116 -9.54 17.66 17.04
N LYS A 117 -9.01 16.43 17.08
CA LYS A 117 -8.47 15.81 18.29
C LYS A 117 -7.03 16.22 18.57
N HIS A 118 -6.22 16.40 17.53
CA HIS A 118 -4.78 16.60 17.64
C HIS A 118 -4.27 17.85 16.91
N SER A 119 -5.11 18.55 16.13
CA SER A 119 -4.68 19.66 15.27
C SER A 119 -3.57 19.26 14.28
N LEU A 120 -3.57 17.99 13.85
CA LEU A 120 -2.58 17.43 12.93
C LEU A 120 -3.25 16.92 11.65
N GLN A 121 -2.49 16.96 10.57
CA GLN A 121 -2.86 16.36 9.29
C GLN A 121 -1.88 15.25 8.97
N TYR A 122 -2.43 14.08 8.67
CA TYR A 122 -1.63 12.92 8.30
C TYR A 122 -1.49 12.86 6.78
N THR A 123 -0.32 13.21 6.26
CA THR A 123 -0.07 13.27 4.81
C THR A 123 0.34 11.93 4.23
N THR A 124 0.81 11.00 5.05
CA THR A 124 1.38 9.72 4.58
C THR A 124 0.76 8.57 5.36
N VAL A 125 0.41 7.48 4.66
CA VAL A 125 -0.04 6.23 5.26
C VAL A 125 0.93 5.10 4.91
N LEU A 126 1.48 4.46 5.94
CA LEU A 126 2.29 3.25 5.81
C LEU A 126 1.37 2.02 5.83
N SER A 127 1.44 1.17 4.81
CA SER A 127 0.53 0.01 4.68
C SER A 127 1.20 -1.24 4.12
N ASP A 128 0.64 -2.40 4.44
CA ASP A 128 1.15 -3.73 4.06
C ASP A 128 0.63 -4.16 2.69
N GLY A 129 1.02 -3.45 1.62
CA GLY A 129 0.72 -3.84 0.23
C GLY A 129 -0.76 -3.77 -0.21
N ASP A 130 -1.72 -4.07 0.67
CA ASP A 130 -3.16 -3.92 0.43
C ASP A 130 -3.52 -2.43 0.44
N SER A 131 -4.18 -2.00 -0.64
CA SER A 131 -4.42 -0.58 -0.93
C SER A 131 -5.82 -0.12 -0.56
N ARG A 132 -6.67 -0.98 0.02
CA ARG A 132 -8.08 -0.66 0.30
C ARG A 132 -8.23 0.52 1.26
N THR A 133 -7.42 0.58 2.32
CA THR A 133 -7.43 1.71 3.27
C THR A 133 -7.01 3.02 2.58
N PHE A 134 -5.95 2.97 1.77
CA PHE A 134 -5.47 4.12 1.01
C PHE A 134 -6.51 4.64 0.01
N LEU A 135 -7.15 3.74 -0.75
CA LEU A 135 -8.20 4.10 -1.69
C LEU A 135 -9.37 4.80 -0.99
N ALA A 136 -9.80 4.27 0.15
CA ALA A 136 -10.87 4.87 0.95
C ALA A 136 -10.47 6.25 1.50
N LEU A 137 -9.22 6.44 1.94
CA LEU A 137 -8.72 7.74 2.39
C LEU A 137 -8.69 8.77 1.25
N LYS A 138 -8.25 8.35 0.05
CA LYS A 138 -8.23 9.19 -1.14
C LYS A 138 -9.63 9.60 -1.58
N GLU A 139 -10.58 8.66 -1.56
CA GLU A 139 -11.99 8.93 -1.87
C GLU A 139 -12.64 9.84 -0.83
N ALA A 140 -12.34 9.62 0.45
CA ALA A 140 -12.90 10.40 1.55
C ALA A 140 -12.44 11.86 1.57
N LYS A 141 -11.37 12.23 0.84
CA LYS A 141 -10.79 13.58 0.78
C LYS A 141 -10.72 14.25 2.17
N VAL A 142 -10.15 13.52 3.13
CA VAL A 142 -10.15 13.86 4.56
C VAL A 142 -9.66 15.27 4.89
N TYR A 143 -8.75 15.82 4.09
CA TYR A 143 -8.20 17.17 4.23
C TYR A 143 -8.46 18.07 3.01
N GLY A 144 -9.49 17.74 2.21
CA GLY A 144 -9.87 18.53 1.03
C GLY A 144 -8.88 18.41 -0.13
N PHE A 145 -8.03 19.41 -0.30
CA PHE A 145 -7.05 19.50 -1.41
C PHE A 145 -5.72 18.81 -1.11
N ILE A 146 -5.48 18.45 0.16
CA ILE A 146 -4.25 17.79 0.57
C ILE A 146 -4.47 16.28 0.37
N GLU A 147 -3.70 15.73 -0.56
CA GLU A 147 -3.72 14.30 -0.84
C GLU A 147 -2.90 13.54 0.20
N VAL A 148 -3.36 12.33 0.52
CA VAL A 148 -2.60 11.37 1.32
C VAL A 148 -1.74 10.56 0.36
N GLU A 149 -0.48 10.33 0.71
CA GLU A 149 0.46 9.46 -0.01
C GLU A 149 0.56 8.10 0.66
N LYS A 150 0.80 7.05 -0.14
CA LYS A 150 0.97 5.68 0.36
C LYS A 150 2.45 5.31 0.31
N GLU A 151 2.95 4.81 1.44
CA GLU A 151 4.23 4.14 1.52
C GLU A 151 4.04 2.65 1.81
N ASP A 152 4.94 1.83 1.26
CA ASP A 152 4.96 0.39 1.48
C ASP A 152 5.79 0.08 2.73
N CYS A 153 5.27 -0.79 3.59
CA CYS A 153 6.02 -1.30 4.73
C CYS A 153 7.29 -2.03 4.26
N ILE A 154 8.44 -1.71 4.85
CA ILE A 154 9.73 -2.31 4.48
C ILE A 154 9.72 -3.84 4.62
N ASN A 155 9.06 -4.36 5.66
CA ASN A 155 8.87 -5.79 5.87
C ASN A 155 8.02 -6.42 4.75
N HIS A 156 7.06 -5.68 4.19
CA HIS A 156 6.30 -6.12 3.03
C HIS A 156 7.19 -6.17 1.79
N VAL A 157 8.02 -5.15 1.58
CA VAL A 157 8.98 -5.10 0.47
C VAL A 157 9.94 -6.30 0.53
N HIS A 158 10.51 -6.58 1.70
CA HIS A 158 11.34 -7.76 1.95
C HIS A 158 10.61 -9.05 1.55
N LYS A 159 9.39 -9.28 2.08
CA LYS A 159 8.60 -10.49 1.81
C LYS A 159 8.21 -10.63 0.34
N ARG A 160 7.77 -9.54 -0.30
CA ARG A 160 7.36 -9.49 -1.71
C ARG A 160 8.54 -9.84 -2.61
N MET A 161 9.70 -9.23 -2.37
CA MET A 161 10.89 -9.48 -3.16
C MET A 161 11.40 -10.91 -2.98
N GLY A 162 11.52 -11.40 -1.73
CA GLY A 162 11.94 -12.77 -1.47
C GLY A 162 11.02 -13.81 -2.11
N THR A 163 9.71 -13.55 -2.12
CA THR A 163 8.73 -14.45 -2.76
C THR A 163 8.83 -14.42 -4.28
N ALA A 164 8.96 -13.23 -4.89
CA ALA A 164 9.15 -13.11 -6.34
C ALA A 164 10.41 -13.84 -6.82
N LEU A 165 11.53 -13.66 -6.12
CA LEU A 165 12.80 -14.31 -6.46
C LEU A 165 12.75 -15.84 -6.26
N ARG A 166 12.13 -16.33 -5.17
CA ARG A 166 11.90 -17.77 -4.97
C ARG A 166 11.01 -18.39 -6.06
N ASN A 167 10.00 -17.65 -6.53
CA ASN A 167 9.14 -18.10 -7.62
C ASN A 167 9.87 -18.17 -8.97
N VAL A 168 10.82 -17.27 -9.23
CA VAL A 168 11.70 -17.37 -10.40
C VAL A 168 12.59 -18.60 -10.25
N LEU A 169 13.20 -18.80 -9.07
CA LEU A 169 14.06 -19.95 -8.81
C LEU A 169 13.32 -21.29 -8.98
N SER A 170 12.07 -21.39 -8.51
CA SER A 170 11.27 -22.62 -8.64
C SER A 170 10.89 -22.92 -10.10
N LYS A 171 10.56 -21.88 -10.89
CA LYS A 171 10.27 -22.04 -12.33
C LYS A 171 11.47 -22.56 -13.13
N HIS A 172 12.69 -22.27 -12.70
CA HIS A 172 13.92 -22.74 -13.33
C HIS A 172 14.46 -24.06 -12.75
N LYS A 173 13.76 -24.67 -11.78
CA LYS A 173 14.06 -26.01 -11.25
C LYS A 173 13.08 -27.04 -11.85
N GLY A 174 13.41 -27.58 -13.02
CA GLY A 174 12.63 -28.65 -13.65
C GLY A 174 13.48 -29.56 -14.55
N PRO A 175 13.08 -30.82 -14.77
CA PRO A 175 13.79 -31.72 -15.67
C PRO A 175 13.75 -31.18 -17.10
N GLY A 176 14.93 -30.98 -17.71
CA GLY A 176 15.08 -30.43 -19.06
C GLY A 176 15.33 -28.91 -19.13
N LEU A 177 15.42 -28.21 -17.99
CA LEU A 177 15.86 -26.82 -17.96
C LEU A 177 17.37 -26.74 -17.76
N GLU A 178 18.05 -26.03 -18.68
CA GLU A 178 19.48 -25.75 -18.61
C GLU A 178 19.85 -25.12 -17.25
N PRO A 179 20.82 -25.69 -16.52
CA PRO A 179 21.16 -25.22 -15.19
C PRO A 179 21.55 -23.75 -15.20
N LEU A 180 21.22 -23.13 -14.07
CA LEU A 180 21.54 -21.75 -13.78
C LEU A 180 23.07 -21.56 -13.58
N GLY A 181 23.89 -21.56 -14.66
CA GLY A 181 25.34 -21.21 -14.79
C GLY A 181 25.89 -19.99 -14.01
N ARG A 182 27.07 -19.45 -14.37
CA ARG A 182 27.79 -18.49 -13.50
C ARG A 182 27.03 -17.16 -13.29
N GLY A 183 27.02 -16.67 -12.04
CA GLY A 183 26.35 -15.42 -11.65
C GLY A 183 24.83 -15.54 -11.42
N ARG A 184 24.32 -16.75 -11.15
CA ARG A 184 22.87 -16.99 -11.16
C ARG A 184 22.22 -16.98 -9.78
N LEU A 185 20.90 -16.79 -9.81
CA LEU A 185 20.05 -16.68 -8.63
C LEU A 185 20.05 -17.99 -7.84
N THR A 186 20.71 -18.01 -6.68
CA THR A 186 20.70 -19.11 -5.71
C THR A 186 19.79 -18.77 -4.52
N GLY A 187 19.38 -19.77 -3.74
CA GLY A 187 18.60 -19.52 -2.52
C GLY A 187 19.30 -18.55 -1.57
N ASP A 188 20.62 -18.70 -1.41
CA ASP A 188 21.44 -17.83 -0.56
C ASP A 188 21.50 -16.39 -1.09
N LEU A 189 21.61 -16.23 -2.41
CA LEU A 189 21.56 -14.90 -3.04
C LEU A 189 20.18 -14.27 -2.89
N VAL A 190 19.09 -15.04 -3.01
CA VAL A 190 17.74 -14.53 -2.73
C VAL A 190 17.65 -14.02 -1.30
N THR A 191 18.13 -14.78 -0.32
CA THR A 191 18.14 -14.38 1.09
C THR A 191 18.93 -13.09 1.27
N LYS A 192 20.16 -13.01 0.75
CA LYS A 192 21.04 -11.83 0.82
C LYS A 192 20.41 -10.59 0.17
N LEU A 193 19.73 -10.77 -0.97
CA LEU A 193 19.01 -9.70 -1.65
C LEU A 193 17.80 -9.26 -0.82
N SER A 194 16.96 -10.18 -0.33
CA SER A 194 15.81 -9.82 0.51
C SER A 194 16.20 -9.14 1.80
N SER A 195 17.26 -9.61 2.47
CA SER A 195 17.73 -9.06 3.75
C SER A 195 18.20 -7.61 3.67
N TYR A 196 18.52 -7.12 2.47
CA TYR A 196 18.81 -5.70 2.25
C TYR A 196 17.67 -4.79 2.73
N TYR A 197 16.42 -5.24 2.61
CA TYR A 197 15.22 -4.47 2.93
C TYR A 197 14.60 -4.85 4.28
N GLY A 198 15.21 -5.75 5.07
CA GLY A 198 14.64 -6.18 6.35
C GLY A 198 15.27 -7.44 6.89
#